data_AF-A0A9Q0BHY4-F1
#
_entry.id   AF-A0A9Q0BHY4-F1
#
_cell.length_a   1.000
_cell.length_b   1.000
_cell.length_c   1.000
_cell.angle_alpha   90.00
_cell.angle_beta   90.00
_cell.angle_gamma   90.00
#
_symmetry.space_group_name_H-M   'P 1'
#
loop_
_entity.id
_entity.type
_entity.pdbx_description
1 polymer ?
#
loop_
_entity_poly.entity_id
_entity_poly.type
_entity_poly.pdbx_seq_one_letter_code
_entity_poly.pdbx_strand_id
1 'polypeptide(L)'
;MDAEQLRILQYFEKSLGYWEMLVSVVACDEAETGVERQSRETTVAQVTPDGNAADTLPHPWTGISSLSSQLFGQAVRLCRVYRQGITNPTGRASSLLTAMQRIDEARNLEERILDLDFGSAAHLGDTGDTRTPRSHLVLVAEAYQLAALLQLYITFPDLVSLRLPHERNLNQAEDVPWNKWIVPLALRLVNVLEQIPPESGSRMMQPLLYICAGAGLRRDSSVAIDTAFSGLCILRPATPSGMKDGQVDMMAYVDQIDVGADEDATDEHTPGTAMDVDEARNFINARLDLLKRTLHPNPIIVTAQLLKAVWAAYDAEPAGSTSVHWFDVMEKTGLRSLFG
;
A
#
# COMPACT_ATOMS: atom_id res chain seq x y z
N MET A 1 -32.48 -18.38 9.04
CA MET A 1 -31.88 -17.19 9.64
C MET A 1 -32.65 -16.00 9.13
N ASP A 2 -33.11 -15.12 10.01
CA ASP A 2 -33.84 -13.91 9.61
C ASP A 2 -32.93 -12.94 8.84
N ALA A 3 -33.49 -12.09 7.98
CA ALA A 3 -32.73 -11.12 7.19
C ALA A 3 -31.96 -10.12 8.08
N GLU A 4 -32.53 -9.77 9.23
CA GLU A 4 -31.86 -8.94 10.24
C GLU A 4 -30.65 -9.64 10.85
N GLN A 5 -30.79 -10.92 11.22
CA GLN A 5 -29.70 -11.73 11.75
C GLN A 5 -28.54 -11.88 10.74
N LEU A 6 -28.87 -12.02 9.45
CA LEU A 6 -27.88 -12.11 8.38
C LEU A 6 -27.10 -10.79 8.22
N ARG A 7 -27.78 -9.64 8.33
CA ARG A 7 -27.12 -8.32 8.32
C ARG A 7 -26.20 -8.11 9.52
N ILE A 8 -26.65 -8.51 10.72
CA ILE A 8 -25.84 -8.42 11.94
C ILE A 8 -24.60 -9.32 11.81
N LEU A 9 -24.75 -10.53 11.29
CA LEU A 9 -23.63 -11.45 11.06
C LEU A 9 -22.60 -10.83 10.11
N GLN A 10 -23.04 -10.30 8.95
CA GLN A 10 -22.17 -9.63 7.99
C GLN A 10 -21.44 -8.42 8.59
N TYR A 11 -22.10 -7.66 9.47
CA TYR A 11 -21.48 -6.55 10.19
C TYR A 11 -20.32 -7.03 11.09
N PHE A 12 -20.57 -8.07 11.89
CA PHE A 12 -19.52 -8.63 12.76
C PHE A 12 -18.39 -9.29 11.98
N GLU A 13 -18.69 -9.95 10.86
CA GLU A 13 -17.70 -10.55 9.98
C GLU A 13 -16.72 -9.50 9.42
N LYS A 14 -17.24 -8.36 8.93
CA LYS A 14 -16.40 -7.24 8.48
C LYS A 14 -15.55 -6.65 9.62
N SER A 15 -16.13 -6.55 10.81
CA SER A 15 -15.43 -6.08 12.01
C SER A 15 -14.27 -7.01 12.39
N LEU A 16 -14.50 -8.32 12.31
CA LEU A 16 -13.49 -9.33 12.57
C LEU A 16 -12.39 -9.30 11.49
N GLY A 17 -12.76 -9.14 10.21
CA GLY A 17 -11.79 -9.01 9.11
C GLY A 17 -10.85 -7.82 9.30
N TYR A 18 -11.36 -6.67 9.75
CA TYR A 18 -10.51 -5.52 10.10
C TYR A 18 -9.54 -5.83 11.25
N TRP A 19 -10.02 -6.51 12.29
CA TRP A 19 -9.15 -6.94 13.39
C TRP A 19 -8.08 -7.93 12.94
N GLU A 20 -8.43 -8.92 12.10
CA GLU A 20 -7.49 -9.87 11.51
C GLU A 20 -6.41 -9.15 10.68
N MET A 21 -6.80 -8.13 9.90
CA MET A 21 -5.86 -7.26 9.19
C MET A 21 -4.87 -6.57 10.15
N LEU A 22 -5.32 -6.00 11.28
CA LEU A 22 -4.41 -5.39 12.25
C LEU A 22 -3.45 -6.40 12.90
N VAL A 23 -3.95 -7.59 13.23
CA VAL A 23 -3.15 -8.68 13.80
C VAL A 23 -2.11 -9.19 12.79
N SER A 24 -2.44 -9.18 11.50
CA SER A 24 -1.57 -9.57 10.39
C SER A 24 -0.28 -8.74 10.29
N VAL A 25 -0.21 -7.58 10.96
CA VAL A 25 0.99 -6.74 11.06
C VAL A 25 1.91 -7.18 12.20
N VAL A 26 1.35 -7.69 13.31
CA VAL A 26 2.10 -7.88 14.57
C VAL A 26 2.34 -9.35 14.98
N ALA A 27 1.40 -10.25 14.72
CA ALA A 27 1.44 -11.62 15.22
C ALA A 27 2.42 -12.52 14.45
N CYS A 28 3.30 -13.23 15.16
CA CYS A 28 4.15 -14.27 14.57
C CYS A 28 3.35 -15.58 14.57
N ASP A 29 2.92 -16.06 13.40
CA ASP A 29 2.27 -17.37 13.30
C ASP A 29 3.32 -18.47 13.45
N GLU A 30 3.62 -18.85 14.69
CA GLU A 30 4.46 -20.04 14.93
C GLU A 30 3.70 -21.36 14.71
N ALA A 31 2.39 -21.33 14.43
CA ALA A 31 1.57 -22.55 14.47
C ALA A 31 0.40 -22.66 13.47
N GLU A 32 0.30 -21.84 12.42
CA GLU A 32 -0.76 -22.06 11.40
C GLU A 32 -0.31 -23.09 10.36
N THR A 33 -0.75 -24.33 10.53
CA THR A 33 -0.62 -25.38 9.50
C THR A 33 -1.37 -24.95 8.23
N GLY A 34 -0.81 -25.25 7.05
CA GLY A 34 -1.35 -24.79 5.75
C GLY A 34 -2.79 -25.19 5.44
N VAL A 35 -3.37 -26.13 6.19
CA VAL A 35 -4.75 -26.62 6.03
C VAL A 35 -5.78 -25.64 6.61
N GLU A 36 -5.44 -24.90 7.67
CA GLU A 36 -6.33 -23.90 8.28
C GLU A 36 -6.39 -22.60 7.46
N ARG A 37 -5.28 -22.23 6.80
CA ARG A 37 -5.19 -21.07 5.91
C ARG A 37 -6.12 -21.19 4.70
N GLN A 38 -6.08 -22.33 4.01
CA GLN A 38 -6.86 -22.54 2.78
C GLN A 38 -8.36 -22.65 3.08
N SER A 39 -8.73 -23.22 4.24
CA SER A 39 -10.13 -23.31 4.69
C SER A 39 -10.71 -21.93 5.05
N ARG A 40 -9.92 -21.05 5.69
CA ARG A 40 -10.35 -19.66 6.01
C ARG A 40 -10.40 -18.77 4.78
N GLU A 41 -9.41 -18.86 3.89
CA GLU A 41 -9.43 -18.16 2.60
C GLU A 41 -10.64 -18.55 1.75
N THR A 42 -11.04 -19.83 1.74
CA THR A 42 -12.22 -20.30 0.98
C THR A 42 -13.54 -19.81 1.59
N THR A 43 -13.58 -19.50 2.90
CA THR A 43 -14.81 -19.05 3.57
C THR A 43 -15.00 -17.53 3.46
N VAL A 44 -13.90 -16.76 3.46
CA VAL A 44 -13.93 -15.28 3.34
C VAL A 44 -13.84 -14.82 1.88
N ALA A 45 -13.33 -15.66 0.96
CA ALA A 45 -13.43 -15.44 -0.48
C ALA A 45 -14.83 -15.78 -1.05
N GLN A 46 -15.89 -15.59 -0.27
CA GLN A 46 -17.18 -15.27 -0.89
C GLN A 46 -17.09 -13.85 -1.44
N VAL A 47 -16.40 -13.76 -2.58
CA VAL A 47 -16.57 -12.75 -3.60
C VAL A 47 -18.05 -12.41 -3.62
N THR A 48 -18.38 -11.16 -3.34
CA THR A 48 -19.71 -10.63 -3.65
C THR A 48 -20.06 -11.13 -5.04
N PRO A 49 -21.23 -11.76 -5.26
CA PRO A 49 -21.56 -12.43 -6.53
C PRO A 49 -21.34 -11.58 -7.79
N ASP A 50 -21.21 -10.26 -7.63
CA ASP A 50 -21.09 -9.25 -8.67
C ASP A 50 -19.65 -8.84 -9.01
N GLY A 51 -18.60 -9.37 -8.35
CA GLY A 51 -17.21 -9.00 -8.67
C GLY A 51 -16.86 -7.53 -8.40
N ASN A 52 -17.75 -6.78 -7.75
CA ASN A 52 -17.53 -5.38 -7.40
C ASN A 52 -16.61 -5.28 -6.17
N ALA A 53 -15.55 -4.46 -6.30
CA ALA A 53 -14.63 -4.13 -5.21
C ALA A 53 -15.31 -3.35 -4.06
N ALA A 54 -16.46 -2.70 -4.32
CA ALA A 54 -17.21 -1.94 -3.33
C ALA A 54 -18.32 -2.77 -2.65
N ASP A 55 -18.38 -2.69 -1.33
CA ASP A 55 -19.43 -3.25 -0.49
C ASP A 55 -20.76 -2.51 -0.70
N THR A 56 -21.89 -3.22 -0.62
CA THR A 56 -23.25 -2.62 -0.79
C THR A 56 -23.59 -1.55 0.25
N LEU A 57 -23.01 -1.62 1.44
CA LEU A 57 -23.21 -0.65 2.52
C LEU A 57 -21.86 -0.33 3.17
N PRO A 58 -21.59 0.95 3.47
CA PRO A 58 -20.38 1.35 4.15
C PRO A 58 -20.36 0.79 5.58
N HIS A 59 -19.17 0.45 6.05
CA HIS A 59 -18.93 -0.11 7.37
C HIS A 59 -17.91 0.75 8.14
N PRO A 60 -18.06 0.96 9.47
CA PRO A 60 -17.21 1.89 10.22
C PRO A 60 -15.71 1.58 10.19
N TRP A 61 -15.34 0.30 10.07
CA TRP A 61 -13.94 -0.15 10.12
C TRP A 61 -13.36 -0.58 8.77
N THR A 62 -14.21 -0.96 7.83
CA THR A 62 -13.78 -1.44 6.50
C THR A 62 -14.18 -0.50 5.37
N GLY A 63 -14.77 0.65 5.72
CA GLY A 63 -15.17 1.68 4.78
C GLY A 63 -16.15 1.16 3.73
N ILE A 64 -15.88 1.49 2.47
CA ILE A 64 -16.68 1.07 1.32
C ILE A 64 -16.20 -0.23 0.68
N SER A 65 -15.10 -0.82 1.14
CA SER A 65 -14.51 -2.02 0.54
C SER A 65 -13.79 -2.85 1.59
N SER A 66 -14.49 -3.88 2.09
CA SER A 66 -13.88 -4.90 2.94
C SER A 66 -12.73 -5.62 2.25
N LEU A 67 -12.86 -5.87 0.94
CA LEU A 67 -11.84 -6.50 0.11
C LEU A 67 -10.52 -5.72 0.10
N SER A 68 -10.54 -4.39 0.02
CA SER A 68 -9.31 -3.56 0.02
C SER A 68 -8.48 -3.78 1.29
N SER A 69 -9.13 -3.73 2.47
CA SER A 69 -8.49 -3.97 3.77
C SER A 69 -8.00 -5.41 3.93
N GLN A 70 -8.75 -6.38 3.39
CA GLN A 70 -8.38 -7.79 3.43
C GLN A 70 -7.14 -8.07 2.58
N LEU A 71 -7.11 -7.60 1.33
CA LEU A 71 -5.97 -7.75 0.42
C LEU A 71 -4.73 -7.07 0.99
N PHE A 72 -4.90 -5.89 1.58
CA PHE A 72 -3.83 -5.20 2.29
C PHE A 72 -3.27 -6.04 3.44
N GLY A 73 -4.14 -6.63 4.28
CA GLY A 73 -3.71 -7.53 5.36
C GLY A 73 -2.96 -8.78 4.85
N GLN A 74 -3.43 -9.38 3.76
CA GLN A 74 -2.76 -10.51 3.10
C GLN A 74 -1.35 -10.12 2.60
N ALA A 75 -1.22 -8.96 1.94
CA ALA A 75 0.05 -8.45 1.45
C ALA A 75 1.04 -8.17 2.59
N VAL A 76 0.61 -7.45 3.63
CA VAL A 76 1.44 -7.15 4.81
C VAL A 76 1.92 -8.44 5.50
N ARG A 77 1.02 -9.41 5.70
CA ARG A 77 1.37 -10.70 6.28
C ARG A 77 2.41 -11.44 5.46
N LEU A 78 2.21 -11.52 4.14
CA LEU A 78 3.13 -12.16 3.22
C LEU A 78 4.52 -11.52 3.30
N CYS A 79 4.58 -10.18 3.20
CA CYS A 79 5.82 -9.43 3.29
C CYS A 79 6.57 -9.72 4.59
N ARG A 80 5.86 -9.67 5.73
CA ARG A 80 6.46 -9.94 7.03
C ARG A 80 6.98 -11.37 7.16
N VAL A 81 6.19 -12.37 6.78
CA VAL A 81 6.59 -13.79 6.86
C VAL A 81 7.81 -14.05 5.97
N TYR A 82 7.86 -13.46 4.78
CA TYR A 82 9.01 -13.54 3.90
C TYR A 82 10.27 -12.93 4.55
N ARG A 83 10.17 -11.72 5.13
CA ARG A 83 11.29 -11.07 5.84
C ARG A 83 11.75 -11.85 7.07
N GLN A 84 10.84 -12.43 7.83
CA GLN A 84 11.17 -13.31 8.96
C GLN A 84 11.96 -14.54 8.51
N GLY A 85 11.57 -15.14 7.37
CA GLY A 85 12.29 -16.29 6.79
C GLY A 85 13.71 -15.94 6.32
N ILE A 86 13.93 -14.72 5.81
CA ILE A 86 15.25 -14.24 5.40
C ILE A 86 16.14 -13.95 6.63
N THR A 87 15.58 -13.30 7.64
CA THR A 87 16.32 -12.91 8.85
C THR A 87 16.66 -14.09 9.76
N ASN A 88 15.79 -15.12 9.81
CA ASN A 88 15.97 -16.33 10.63
C ASN A 88 15.85 -17.61 9.78
N PRO A 89 16.86 -17.94 8.95
CA PRO A 89 16.78 -19.08 8.04
C PRO A 89 16.81 -20.43 8.78
N THR A 90 15.67 -21.12 8.82
CA THR A 90 15.54 -22.47 9.39
C THR A 90 15.80 -23.53 8.31
N GLY A 91 17.04 -24.02 8.20
CA GLY A 91 17.43 -25.11 7.27
C GLY A 91 17.60 -24.67 5.79
N ARG A 92 18.67 -25.14 5.13
CA ARG A 92 19.10 -24.60 3.82
C ARG A 92 18.35 -25.12 2.58
N ALA A 93 17.80 -26.33 2.61
CA ALA A 93 17.29 -26.99 1.39
C ALA A 93 15.83 -26.62 1.02
N SER A 94 15.01 -26.23 2.00
CA SER A 94 13.60 -25.84 1.77
C SER A 94 13.43 -24.36 1.37
N SER A 95 14.51 -23.58 1.40
CA SER A 95 14.45 -22.11 1.33
C SER A 95 14.13 -21.57 -0.07
N LEU A 96 14.73 -22.10 -1.13
CA LEU A 96 14.53 -21.58 -2.49
C LEU A 96 13.11 -21.83 -3.03
N LEU A 97 12.61 -23.06 -2.93
CA LEU A 97 11.24 -23.38 -3.36
C LEU A 97 10.20 -22.57 -2.58
N THR A 98 10.42 -22.39 -1.27
CA THR A 98 9.56 -21.53 -0.45
C THR A 98 9.63 -20.08 -0.94
N ALA A 99 10.81 -19.54 -1.24
CA ALA A 99 10.96 -18.18 -1.75
C ALA A 99 10.23 -17.99 -3.10
N MET A 100 10.35 -18.95 -4.02
CA MET A 100 9.62 -18.92 -5.29
C MET A 100 8.10 -18.93 -5.08
N GLN A 101 7.59 -19.79 -4.20
CA GLN A 101 6.17 -19.81 -3.84
C GLN A 101 5.69 -18.47 -3.27
N ARG A 102 6.52 -17.78 -2.47
CA ARG A 102 6.17 -16.46 -1.93
C ARG A 102 6.13 -15.38 -3.01
N ILE A 103 7.01 -15.46 -4.01
CA ILE A 103 6.98 -14.54 -5.17
C ILE A 103 5.71 -14.77 -6.00
N ASP A 104 5.32 -16.02 -6.24
CA ASP A 104 4.08 -16.34 -6.96
C ASP A 104 2.84 -15.87 -6.18
N GLU A 105 2.82 -16.06 -4.85
CA GLU A 105 1.77 -15.55 -3.95
C GLU A 105 1.70 -14.01 -4.01
N ALA A 106 2.85 -13.33 -4.01
CA ALA A 106 2.94 -11.88 -4.09
C ALA A 106 2.42 -11.35 -5.43
N ARG A 107 2.72 -12.03 -6.54
CA ARG A 107 2.20 -11.70 -7.88
C ARG A 107 0.68 -11.83 -7.95
N ASN A 108 0.11 -12.90 -7.40
CA ASN A 108 -1.34 -13.08 -7.38
C ASN A 108 -2.03 -11.96 -6.58
N LEU A 109 -1.48 -11.61 -5.40
CA LEU A 109 -1.99 -10.50 -4.61
C LEU A 109 -1.89 -9.17 -5.37
N GLU A 110 -0.76 -8.91 -6.02
CA GLU A 110 -0.54 -7.72 -6.82
C GLU A 110 -1.61 -7.57 -7.92
N GLU A 111 -1.86 -8.63 -8.71
CA GLU A 111 -2.90 -8.64 -9.76
C GLU A 111 -4.29 -8.33 -9.16
N ARG A 112 -4.67 -8.99 -8.07
CA ARG A 112 -5.95 -8.76 -7.38
C ARG A 112 -6.09 -7.34 -6.82
N ILE A 113 -5.01 -6.73 -6.35
CA ILE A 113 -5.00 -5.37 -5.82
C ILE A 113 -5.14 -4.34 -6.94
N LEU A 114 -4.54 -4.59 -8.11
CA LEU A 114 -4.64 -3.70 -9.27
C LEU A 114 -6.01 -3.74 -9.93
N ASP A 115 -6.71 -4.86 -9.85
CA ASP A 115 -8.09 -5.01 -10.33
C ASP A 115 -9.12 -4.27 -9.46
N LEU A 116 -8.72 -3.70 -8.31
CA LEU A 116 -9.61 -2.89 -7.48
C LEU A 116 -9.94 -1.56 -8.18
N ASP A 117 -11.23 -1.35 -8.45
CA ASP A 117 -11.78 -0.08 -8.93
C ASP A 117 -12.84 0.46 -7.96
N PHE A 118 -12.59 1.67 -7.44
CA PHE A 118 -13.50 2.38 -6.55
C PHE A 118 -14.29 3.49 -7.26
N GLY A 119 -14.07 3.73 -8.56
CA GLY A 119 -14.80 4.72 -9.36
C GLY A 119 -16.28 4.38 -9.49
N SER A 120 -16.59 3.09 -9.65
CA SER A 120 -17.97 2.58 -9.67
C SER A 120 -18.70 2.75 -8.34
N ALA A 121 -17.97 3.01 -7.24
CA ALA A 121 -18.59 3.14 -5.95
C ALA A 121 -19.62 4.27 -5.97
N ALA A 122 -19.57 5.25 -6.88
CA ALA A 122 -20.44 6.44 -6.98
C ALA A 122 -21.95 6.18 -6.75
N HIS A 123 -22.42 4.94 -6.95
CA HIS A 123 -23.80 4.51 -6.71
C HIS A 123 -24.16 4.13 -5.25
N LEU A 124 -23.18 4.00 -4.35
CA LEU A 124 -23.40 3.76 -2.92
C LEU A 124 -24.10 4.94 -2.22
N GLY A 125 -25.04 4.64 -1.33
CA GLY A 125 -25.74 5.65 -0.54
C GLY A 125 -24.78 6.49 0.33
N ASP A 126 -25.23 7.70 0.69
CA ASP A 126 -24.49 8.58 1.60
C ASP A 126 -24.32 7.90 2.98
N THR A 127 -23.21 8.19 3.66
CA THR A 127 -22.91 7.63 4.98
C THR A 127 -23.81 8.23 6.06
N GLY A 128 -24.43 9.39 5.80
CA GLY A 128 -25.22 10.14 6.77
C GLY A 128 -24.38 10.77 7.89
N ASP A 129 -23.05 10.65 7.84
CA ASP A 129 -22.10 11.27 8.76
C ASP A 129 -21.33 12.38 8.05
N THR A 130 -21.60 13.64 8.43
CA THR A 130 -20.90 14.80 7.88
C THR A 130 -19.41 14.82 8.17
N ARG A 131 -18.94 14.07 9.19
CA ARG A 131 -17.50 13.94 9.51
C ARG A 131 -16.84 12.79 8.75
N THR A 132 -17.62 11.87 8.21
CA THR A 132 -17.11 10.75 7.43
C THR A 132 -17.95 10.60 6.17
N PRO A 133 -18.00 11.65 5.33
CA PRO A 133 -18.64 11.55 4.04
C PRO A 133 -17.98 10.44 3.24
N ARG A 134 -18.73 9.94 2.28
CA ARG A 134 -18.34 8.82 1.45
C ARG A 134 -17.03 9.04 0.69
N SER A 135 -16.75 10.28 0.28
CA SER A 135 -15.49 10.66 -0.37
C SER A 135 -14.26 10.31 0.49
N HIS A 136 -14.35 10.50 1.81
CA HIS A 136 -13.25 10.12 2.71
C HIS A 136 -13.04 8.59 2.72
N LEU A 137 -14.11 7.81 2.62
CA LEU A 137 -14.00 6.35 2.60
C LEU A 137 -13.46 5.81 1.26
N VAL A 138 -13.73 6.50 0.15
CA VAL A 138 -13.08 6.21 -1.15
C VAL A 138 -11.58 6.44 -1.04
N LEU A 139 -11.15 7.58 -0.48
CA LEU A 139 -9.74 7.88 -0.24
C LEU A 139 -9.07 6.84 0.66
N VAL A 140 -9.76 6.34 1.69
CA VAL A 140 -9.23 5.26 2.56
C VAL A 140 -9.07 3.94 1.77
N ALA A 141 -10.04 3.59 0.91
CA ALA A 141 -9.96 2.37 0.10
C ALA A 141 -8.80 2.44 -0.90
N GLU A 142 -8.64 3.58 -1.59
CA GLU A 142 -7.49 3.86 -2.45
C GLU A 142 -6.17 3.82 -1.66
N ALA A 143 -6.15 4.39 -0.45
CA ALA A 143 -4.98 4.35 0.42
C ALA A 143 -4.60 2.91 0.81
N TYR A 144 -5.56 2.01 1.08
CA TYR A 144 -5.28 0.58 1.31
C TYR A 144 -4.69 -0.10 0.07
N GLN A 145 -5.25 0.18 -1.11
CA GLN A 145 -4.74 -0.34 -2.39
C GLN A 145 -3.28 0.09 -2.62
N LEU A 146 -2.99 1.40 -2.51
CA LEU A 146 -1.65 1.96 -2.68
C LEU A 146 -0.69 1.44 -1.60
N ALA A 147 -1.12 1.36 -0.34
CA ALA A 147 -0.30 0.84 0.74
C ALA A 147 0.06 -0.64 0.52
N ALA A 148 -0.88 -1.46 0.04
CA ALA A 148 -0.63 -2.87 -0.24
C ALA A 148 0.42 -3.06 -1.35
N LEU A 149 0.26 -2.35 -2.48
CA LEU A 149 1.24 -2.34 -3.57
C LEU A 149 2.61 -1.85 -3.09
N LEU A 150 2.64 -0.76 -2.31
CA LEU A 150 3.87 -0.22 -1.75
C LEU A 150 4.60 -1.25 -0.88
N GLN A 151 3.89 -1.99 -0.03
CA GLN A 151 4.51 -3.03 0.79
C GLN A 151 5.04 -4.20 -0.05
N LEU A 152 4.30 -4.63 -1.08
CA LEU A 152 4.76 -5.67 -1.99
C LEU A 152 6.04 -5.25 -2.72
N TYR A 153 6.10 -4.02 -3.24
CA TYR A 153 7.28 -3.54 -3.97
C TYR A 153 8.50 -3.27 -3.10
N ILE A 154 8.29 -2.85 -1.84
CA ILE A 154 9.38 -2.73 -0.86
C ILE A 154 9.97 -4.11 -0.53
N THR A 155 9.14 -5.15 -0.43
CA THR A 155 9.59 -6.49 -0.01
C THR A 155 10.06 -7.39 -1.15
N PHE A 156 9.43 -7.27 -2.33
CA PHE A 156 9.67 -8.08 -3.53
C PHE A 156 10.02 -7.17 -4.71
N PRO A 157 11.26 -6.61 -4.74
CA PRO A 157 11.67 -5.70 -5.81
C PRO A 157 11.62 -6.35 -7.21
N ASP A 158 11.75 -7.67 -7.29
CA ASP A 158 11.66 -8.43 -8.54
C ASP A 158 10.30 -8.25 -9.25
N LEU A 159 9.21 -7.98 -8.52
CA LEU A 159 7.90 -7.72 -9.12
C LEU A 159 7.92 -6.47 -10.00
N VAL A 160 8.61 -5.41 -9.56
CA VAL A 160 8.77 -4.18 -10.34
C VAL A 160 9.65 -4.44 -11.56
N SER A 161 10.73 -5.20 -11.37
CA SER A 161 11.68 -5.56 -12.44
C SER A 161 11.03 -6.36 -13.58
N LEU A 162 10.04 -7.21 -13.27
CA LEU A 162 9.29 -7.99 -14.26
C LEU A 162 8.35 -7.15 -15.12
N ARG A 163 7.93 -5.97 -14.65
CA ARG A 163 6.98 -5.10 -15.33
C ARG A 163 7.61 -3.90 -16.00
N LEU A 164 8.81 -3.53 -15.58
CA LEU A 164 9.65 -2.61 -16.33
C LEU A 164 9.90 -3.19 -17.74
N PRO A 165 9.67 -2.42 -18.82
CA PRO A 165 10.12 -2.80 -20.14
C PRO A 165 11.59 -3.21 -20.04
N HIS A 166 11.94 -4.37 -20.57
CA HIS A 166 13.33 -4.82 -20.66
C HIS A 166 14.12 -3.83 -21.54
N GLU A 167 14.54 -2.71 -20.97
CA GLU A 167 15.68 -1.94 -21.42
C GLU A 167 16.87 -2.88 -21.25
N ARG A 168 17.13 -3.68 -22.29
CA ARG A 168 18.26 -4.60 -22.39
C ARG A 168 19.56 -3.80 -22.38
N ASN A 169 19.97 -3.32 -21.22
CA ASN A 169 21.35 -2.92 -20.95
C ASN A 169 21.89 -3.89 -19.91
N LEU A 170 22.39 -5.02 -20.39
CA LEU A 170 23.03 -6.11 -19.64
C LEU A 170 24.31 -5.70 -18.88
N ASN A 171 24.55 -4.41 -18.64
CA ASN A 171 25.81 -3.89 -18.11
C ASN A 171 25.67 -3.16 -16.77
N GLN A 172 24.46 -3.02 -16.22
CA GLN A 172 24.25 -2.49 -14.88
C GLN A 172 23.21 -3.38 -14.20
N ALA A 173 23.66 -4.25 -13.30
CA ALA A 173 22.80 -4.81 -12.26
C ALA A 173 22.45 -3.68 -11.28
N GLU A 174 21.67 -2.70 -11.74
CA GLU A 174 21.21 -1.60 -10.92
C GLU A 174 19.88 -2.02 -10.30
N ASP A 175 19.92 -2.20 -8.98
CA ASP A 175 18.76 -2.29 -8.09
C ASP A 175 17.59 -1.45 -8.61
N VAL A 176 16.36 -1.96 -8.50
CA VAL A 176 15.14 -1.18 -8.73
C VAL A 176 15.31 0.17 -8.03
N PRO A 177 15.40 1.29 -8.77
CA PRO A 177 15.76 2.54 -8.15
C PRO A 177 14.57 2.98 -7.32
N TRP A 178 14.73 2.90 -5.99
CA TRP A 178 13.76 3.29 -4.98
C TRP A 178 13.13 4.66 -5.29
N ASN A 179 13.93 5.57 -5.85
CA ASN A 179 13.54 6.94 -6.20
C ASN A 179 12.65 7.02 -7.46
N LYS A 180 12.69 6.02 -8.36
CA LYS A 180 11.83 6.00 -9.56
C LYS A 180 10.47 5.35 -9.31
N TRP A 181 10.37 4.46 -8.31
CA TRP A 181 9.17 3.64 -8.12
C TRP A 181 8.58 3.71 -6.70
N ILE A 182 9.38 3.46 -5.67
CA ILE A 182 8.89 3.36 -4.30
C ILE A 182 8.56 4.73 -3.72
N VAL A 183 9.45 5.72 -3.91
CA VAL A 183 9.23 7.10 -3.42
C VAL A 183 8.02 7.74 -4.11
N PRO A 184 7.87 7.72 -5.45
CA PRO A 184 6.68 8.28 -6.09
C PRO A 184 5.38 7.63 -5.63
N LEU A 185 5.36 6.30 -5.46
CA LEU A 185 4.19 5.58 -4.94
C LEU A 185 3.88 5.96 -3.49
N ALA A 186 4.90 6.10 -2.65
CA ALA A 186 4.75 6.56 -1.28
C ALA A 186 4.22 8.00 -1.21
N LEU A 187 4.73 8.90 -2.05
CA LEU A 187 4.25 10.29 -2.15
C LEU A 187 2.80 10.34 -2.62
N ARG A 188 2.39 9.50 -3.59
CA ARG A 188 0.98 9.38 -3.99
C ARG A 188 0.10 8.93 -2.82
N LEU A 189 0.53 7.93 -2.06
CA LEU A 189 -0.20 7.49 -0.87
C LEU A 189 -0.32 8.64 0.16
N VAL A 190 0.73 9.43 0.37
CA VAL A 190 0.68 10.61 1.24
C VAL A 190 -0.31 11.66 0.70
N ASN A 191 -0.32 11.94 -0.60
CA ASN A 191 -1.27 12.87 -1.23
C ASN A 191 -2.73 12.42 -1.05
N VAL A 192 -3.00 11.11 -1.17
CA VAL A 192 -4.35 10.56 -0.89
C VAL A 192 -4.74 10.75 0.58
N LEU A 193 -3.80 10.50 1.51
CA LEU A 193 -4.03 10.69 2.94
C LEU A 193 -4.18 12.17 3.33
N GLU A 194 -3.51 13.08 2.64
CA GLU A 194 -3.60 14.53 2.85
C GLU A 194 -5.00 15.07 2.54
N GLN A 195 -5.65 14.55 1.50
CA GLN A 195 -7.02 14.92 1.13
C GLN A 195 -8.04 14.55 2.21
N ILE A 196 -7.72 13.65 3.14
CA ILE A 196 -8.63 13.29 4.23
C ILE A 196 -8.49 14.33 5.36
N PRO A 197 -9.58 15.06 5.72
CA PRO A 197 -9.55 16.00 6.82
C PRO A 197 -9.18 15.32 8.14
N PRO A 198 -8.38 15.96 8.99
CA PRO A 198 -7.94 15.35 10.25
C PRO A 198 -9.09 15.06 11.23
N GLU A 199 -10.19 15.80 11.10
CA GLU A 199 -11.40 15.63 11.88
C GLU A 199 -12.23 14.41 11.45
N SER A 200 -11.87 13.76 10.34
CA SER A 200 -12.66 12.67 9.79
C SER A 200 -12.83 11.52 10.78
N GLY A 201 -13.99 10.86 10.78
CA GLY A 201 -14.20 9.64 11.56
C GLY A 201 -13.38 8.45 11.07
N SER A 202 -12.87 8.50 9.82
CA SER A 202 -11.97 7.50 9.26
C SER A 202 -10.58 7.42 9.93
N ARG A 203 -10.28 8.34 10.86
CA ARG A 203 -8.97 8.50 11.49
C ARG A 203 -8.39 7.23 12.14
N MET A 204 -9.24 6.28 12.54
CA MET A 204 -8.81 5.01 13.13
C MET A 204 -8.22 4.02 12.14
N MET A 205 -8.56 4.15 10.84
CA MET A 205 -8.02 3.31 9.76
C MET A 205 -6.66 3.82 9.24
N GLN A 206 -6.33 5.08 9.54
CA GLN A 206 -5.15 5.77 9.00
C GLN A 206 -3.79 5.45 9.64
N PRO A 207 -3.64 5.07 10.94
CA PRO A 207 -2.32 4.92 11.56
C PRO A 207 -1.39 3.96 10.81
N LEU A 208 -1.94 2.81 10.39
CA LEU A 208 -1.19 1.81 9.65
C LEU A 208 -0.85 2.27 8.21
N LEU A 209 -1.73 3.07 7.59
CA LEU A 209 -1.48 3.67 6.29
C LEU A 209 -0.33 4.68 6.35
N TYR A 210 -0.22 5.47 7.43
CA TYR A 210 0.92 6.35 7.67
C TYR A 210 2.23 5.58 7.87
N ILE A 211 2.20 4.41 8.53
CA ILE A 211 3.38 3.54 8.63
C ILE A 211 3.83 3.10 7.24
N CYS A 212 2.88 2.60 6.43
CA CYS A 212 3.16 2.10 5.08
C CYS A 212 3.73 3.20 4.18
N ALA A 213 3.11 4.39 4.19
CA ALA A 213 3.59 5.57 3.47
C ALA A 213 5.01 5.93 3.91
N GLY A 214 5.22 6.09 5.22
CA GLY A 214 6.52 6.46 5.78
C GLY A 214 7.61 5.42 5.51
N ALA A 215 7.28 4.13 5.41
CA ALA A 215 8.22 3.07 5.08
C ALA A 215 8.80 3.18 3.66
N GLY A 216 8.09 3.83 2.72
CA GLY A 216 8.57 4.09 1.36
C GLY A 216 9.39 5.39 1.23
N LEU A 217 9.32 6.29 2.21
CA LEU A 217 9.99 7.60 2.18
C LEU A 217 11.46 7.50 2.58
N ARG A 218 12.34 7.16 1.64
CA ARG A 218 13.81 7.24 1.79
C ARG A 218 14.32 8.55 1.17
N ARG A 219 15.32 9.17 1.81
CA ARG A 219 16.03 10.29 1.19
C ARG A 219 17.00 9.75 0.14
N ASP A 220 17.09 10.47 -0.96
CA ASP A 220 18.08 10.19 -1.99
C ASP A 220 19.48 10.36 -1.38
N SER A 221 20.21 9.26 -1.23
CA SER A 221 21.67 9.31 -1.09
C SER A 221 22.29 9.48 -2.47
N SER A 222 21.89 10.52 -3.20
CA SER A 222 22.49 10.82 -4.50
C SER A 222 23.92 11.30 -4.24
N VAL A 223 24.90 10.45 -4.55
CA VAL A 223 26.16 10.96 -5.08
C VAL A 223 25.78 11.75 -6.33
N ALA A 224 26.21 13.01 -6.44
CA ALA A 224 25.98 13.81 -7.63
C ALA A 224 26.48 13.04 -8.86
N ILE A 225 25.55 12.53 -9.67
CA ILE A 225 25.84 12.16 -11.05
C ILE A 225 25.39 13.36 -11.86
N ASP A 226 26.37 13.98 -12.52
CA ASP A 226 26.26 15.27 -13.19
C ASP A 226 24.99 15.44 -14.04
N THR A 227 24.39 16.61 -13.86
CA THR A 227 23.48 17.32 -14.76
C THR A 227 23.72 17.06 -16.25
N ALA A 228 22.99 16.11 -16.85
CA ALA A 228 22.94 15.95 -18.31
C ALA A 228 21.65 15.31 -18.88
N PHE A 229 20.59 15.12 -18.08
CA PHE A 229 19.35 14.48 -18.59
C PHE A 229 18.09 15.36 -18.59
N SER A 230 18.20 16.66 -18.30
CA SER A 230 17.07 17.62 -18.43
C SER A 230 16.75 17.98 -19.90
N GLY A 231 17.14 17.17 -20.90
CA GLY A 231 17.15 17.57 -22.32
C GLY A 231 16.32 16.75 -23.31
N LEU A 232 15.62 15.69 -22.90
CA LEU A 232 14.88 14.82 -23.84
C LEU A 232 13.40 14.70 -23.48
N CYS A 233 12.73 15.85 -23.34
CA CYS A 233 11.32 15.93 -23.65
C CYS A 233 11.15 16.27 -25.14
N ILE A 234 10.11 15.69 -25.74
CA ILE A 234 9.67 15.82 -27.13
C ILE A 234 10.42 14.89 -28.08
N LEU A 235 9.86 13.70 -28.32
CA LEU A 235 9.58 13.21 -29.67
C LEU A 235 8.59 12.02 -29.56
N ARG A 236 7.33 12.29 -29.90
CA ARG A 236 6.23 11.32 -29.99
C ARG A 236 6.33 10.54 -31.30
N PRO A 237 6.45 9.21 -31.32
CA PRO A 237 6.24 8.43 -32.53
C PRO A 237 4.76 8.03 -32.64
N ALA A 238 4.26 8.02 -33.87
CA ALA A 238 2.90 7.66 -34.23
C ALA A 238 2.63 6.16 -34.04
N THR A 239 1.40 5.84 -33.65
CA THR A 239 0.84 4.50 -33.49
C THR A 239 0.76 3.73 -34.81
N PRO A 240 1.07 2.42 -34.81
CA PRO A 240 0.40 1.45 -35.65
C PRO A 240 -0.56 0.59 -34.83
N SER A 241 -1.76 0.44 -35.38
CA SER A 241 -2.86 -0.39 -34.90
C SER A 241 -2.54 -1.88 -34.96
N GLY A 242 -2.98 -2.63 -33.94
CA GLY A 242 -3.44 -4.01 -34.08
C GLY A 242 -2.55 -5.10 -33.49
N MET A 243 -2.86 -5.54 -32.26
CA MET A 243 -3.17 -6.93 -31.88
C MET A 243 -3.40 -6.98 -30.37
N LYS A 244 -4.47 -7.64 -29.94
CA LYS A 244 -4.86 -7.80 -28.54
C LYS A 244 -3.98 -8.87 -27.89
N ASP A 245 -3.18 -8.47 -26.91
CA ASP A 245 -2.73 -9.38 -25.85
C ASP A 245 -2.96 -8.67 -24.50
N GLY A 246 -3.49 -9.41 -23.53
CA GLY A 246 -4.08 -8.89 -22.28
C GLY A 246 -3.04 -8.48 -21.24
N GLN A 247 -2.10 -7.62 -21.62
CA GLN A 247 -1.07 -7.09 -20.72
C GLN A 247 -1.53 -5.74 -20.18
N VAL A 248 -1.90 -5.69 -18.89
CA VAL A 248 -2.16 -4.44 -18.19
C VAL A 248 -0.83 -3.69 -18.07
N ASP A 249 -0.69 -2.60 -18.80
CA ASP A 249 0.52 -1.78 -18.84
C ASP A 249 0.63 -0.97 -17.53
N MET A 250 1.59 -1.35 -16.69
CA MET A 250 1.91 -0.65 -15.43
C MET A 250 2.35 0.80 -15.67
N MET A 251 2.95 1.08 -16.83
CA MET A 251 3.26 2.44 -17.25
C MET A 251 1.96 3.23 -17.43
N ALA A 252 0.88 2.61 -17.91
CA ALA A 252 -0.43 3.27 -18.01
C ALA A 252 -1.03 3.58 -16.63
N TYR A 253 -0.81 2.77 -15.59
CA TYR A 253 -1.25 3.11 -14.22
C TYR A 253 -0.44 4.27 -13.61
N VAL A 254 0.83 4.43 -14.02
CA VAL A 254 1.69 5.54 -13.63
C VAL A 254 1.48 6.79 -14.50
N ASP A 255 1.15 6.64 -15.78
CA ASP A 255 0.88 7.73 -16.73
C ASP A 255 -0.56 8.25 -16.59
N GLN A 256 -1.52 7.42 -16.18
CA GLN A 256 -2.86 7.84 -15.75
C GLN A 256 -2.83 8.70 -14.46
N ILE A 257 -1.66 8.91 -13.85
CA ILE A 257 -1.46 9.77 -12.68
C ILE A 257 -1.49 11.26 -13.05
N ASP A 258 -1.34 11.64 -14.34
CA ASP A 258 -1.23 13.05 -14.75
C ASP A 258 -2.38 13.57 -15.65
N VAL A 259 -3.39 12.75 -15.96
CA VAL A 259 -4.53 13.19 -16.78
C VAL A 259 -5.84 12.60 -16.27
N GLY A 260 -6.45 13.30 -15.31
CA GLY A 260 -7.75 13.00 -14.77
C GLY A 260 -8.55 14.27 -14.48
N ALA A 261 -8.65 15.18 -15.45
CA ALA A 261 -9.57 16.30 -15.41
C ALA A 261 -10.27 16.44 -16.76
N ASP A 262 -11.59 16.37 -16.72
CA ASP A 262 -12.51 16.53 -17.85
C ASP A 262 -12.25 17.82 -18.65
N GLU A 263 -12.45 17.72 -19.96
CA GLU A 263 -12.39 18.83 -20.92
C GLU A 263 -13.55 19.82 -20.67
N ASP A 264 -13.31 20.94 -19.99
CA ASP A 264 -13.78 22.25 -20.45
C ASP A 264 -13.15 23.42 -19.67
N ALA A 265 -12.98 24.55 -20.38
CA ALA A 265 -12.52 25.87 -19.94
C ALA A 265 -11.02 26.08 -19.67
N THR A 266 -10.47 26.97 -20.50
CA THR A 266 -9.14 27.60 -20.44
C THR A 266 -8.86 28.25 -19.07
N ASP A 267 -7.90 27.72 -18.31
CA ASP A 267 -7.16 28.50 -17.32
C ASP A 267 -5.77 27.89 -17.06
N GLU A 268 -4.78 28.77 -16.88
CA GLU A 268 -3.36 28.47 -16.68
C GLU A 268 -3.13 27.39 -15.58
N HIS A 269 -2.83 26.16 -15.99
CA HIS A 269 -2.38 25.12 -15.08
C HIS A 269 -0.94 25.40 -14.63
N THR A 270 -0.83 25.89 -13.40
CA THR A 270 0.44 25.90 -12.64
C THR A 270 0.74 24.45 -12.25
N PRO A 271 1.92 23.89 -12.58
CA PRO A 271 2.24 22.53 -12.16
C PRO A 271 2.27 22.48 -10.63
N GLY A 272 1.42 21.62 -10.05
CA GLY A 272 1.38 21.41 -8.60
C GLY A 272 2.79 21.08 -8.09
N THR A 273 3.20 21.77 -7.03
CA THR A 273 4.50 21.55 -6.39
C THR A 273 4.62 20.07 -6.02
N ALA A 274 5.53 19.36 -6.67
CA ALA A 274 5.80 17.96 -6.35
C ALA A 274 6.29 17.89 -4.90
N MET A 275 5.47 17.32 -4.00
CA MET A 275 5.81 17.12 -2.59
C MET A 275 7.10 16.31 -2.49
N ASP A 276 8.07 16.83 -1.74
CA ASP A 276 9.33 16.13 -1.51
C ASP A 276 9.26 15.16 -0.33
N VAL A 277 10.30 14.35 -0.16
CA VAL A 277 10.36 13.34 0.92
C VAL A 277 10.32 13.98 2.31
N ASP A 278 10.90 15.16 2.50
CA ASP A 278 10.95 15.82 3.80
C ASP A 278 9.61 16.46 4.17
N GLU A 279 8.93 17.08 3.21
CA GLU A 279 7.57 17.57 3.33
C GLU A 279 6.60 16.44 3.68
N ALA A 280 6.70 15.31 2.97
CA ALA A 280 5.88 14.12 3.24
C ALA A 280 6.14 13.54 4.65
N ARG A 281 7.41 13.45 5.08
CA ARG A 281 7.76 13.01 6.44
C ARG A 281 7.22 13.97 7.51
N ASN A 282 7.26 15.28 7.26
CA ASN A 282 6.73 16.31 8.15
C ASN A 282 5.20 16.22 8.26
N PHE A 283 4.51 16.05 7.13
CA PHE A 283 3.06 15.83 7.09
C PHE A 283 2.66 14.61 7.93
N ILE A 284 3.34 13.46 7.76
CA ILE A 284 3.04 12.24 8.52
C ILE A 284 3.23 12.48 10.03
N ASN A 285 4.33 13.13 10.44
CA ASN A 285 4.56 13.45 11.85
C ASN A 285 3.46 14.35 12.42
N ALA A 286 3.07 15.40 11.70
CA ALA A 286 2.02 16.32 12.11
C ALA A 286 0.66 15.61 12.27
N ARG A 287 0.32 14.71 11.33
CA ARG A 287 -0.89 13.88 11.40
C ARG A 287 -0.87 12.94 12.60
N LEU A 288 0.23 12.24 12.84
CA LEU A 288 0.36 11.35 14.01
C LEU A 288 0.26 12.12 15.32
N ASP A 289 0.80 13.33 15.43
CA ASP A 289 0.67 14.17 16.62
C ASP A 289 -0.77 14.59 16.90
N LEU A 290 -1.58 14.78 15.85
CA LEU A 290 -3.01 15.03 16.00
C LEU A 290 -3.79 13.78 16.38
N LEU A 291 -3.45 12.63 15.81
CA LEU A 291 -4.07 11.35 16.15
C LEU A 291 -3.84 10.98 17.63
N LYS A 292 -2.66 11.27 18.20
CA LYS A 292 -2.40 11.07 19.64
C LYS A 292 -3.40 11.78 20.56
N ARG A 293 -4.01 12.88 20.10
CA ARG A 293 -4.97 13.68 20.88
C ARG A 293 -6.40 13.16 20.76
N THR A 294 -6.67 12.34 19.75
CA THR A 294 -8.03 11.92 19.39
C THR A 294 -8.26 10.41 19.46
N LEU A 295 -7.20 9.61 19.42
CA LEU A 295 -7.21 8.16 19.56
C LEU A 295 -6.49 7.76 20.85
N HIS A 296 -6.55 6.46 21.19
CA HIS A 296 -5.78 5.94 22.31
C HIS A 296 -4.29 6.19 22.06
N PRO A 297 -3.57 6.88 22.97
CA PRO A 297 -2.27 7.46 22.64
C PRO A 297 -1.18 6.40 22.46
N ASN A 298 -1.23 5.28 23.19
CA ASN A 298 -0.14 4.31 23.21
C ASN A 298 0.19 3.73 21.80
N PRO A 299 -0.78 3.20 21.02
CA PRO A 299 -0.51 2.74 19.65
C PRO A 299 0.09 3.81 18.74
N ILE A 300 -0.37 5.06 18.87
CA ILE A 300 0.08 6.16 18.02
C ILE A 300 1.48 6.64 18.43
N ILE A 301 1.82 6.58 19.72
CA ILE A 301 3.18 6.82 20.21
C ILE A 301 4.14 5.77 19.64
N VAL A 302 3.77 4.49 19.70
CA VAL A 302 4.60 3.40 19.11
C VAL A 302 4.74 3.59 17.61
N THR A 303 3.67 3.96 16.90
CA THR A 303 3.70 4.29 15.46
C THR A 303 4.72 5.38 15.14
N ALA A 304 4.68 6.49 15.88
CA ALA A 304 5.59 7.61 15.69
C ALA A 304 7.05 7.25 16.03
N GLN A 305 7.26 6.42 17.06
CA GLN A 305 8.60 5.91 17.41
C GLN A 305 9.14 4.97 16.32
N LEU A 306 8.29 4.11 15.77
CA LEU A 306 8.66 3.16 14.72
C LEU A 306 9.11 3.92 13.47
N LEU A 307 8.31 4.87 12.97
CA LEU A 307 8.69 5.65 11.79
C LEU A 307 9.99 6.44 12.00
N LYS A 308 10.19 7.03 13.19
CA LYS A 308 11.46 7.70 13.51
C LYS A 308 12.64 6.74 13.48
N ALA A 309 12.48 5.53 14.01
CA ALA A 309 13.53 4.50 13.98
C ALA A 309 13.80 4.02 12.54
N VAL A 310 12.75 3.85 11.73
CA VAL A 310 12.87 3.45 10.32
C VAL A 310 13.61 4.51 9.52
N TRP A 311 13.21 5.78 9.62
CA TRP A 311 13.89 6.88 8.92
C TRP A 311 15.33 7.06 9.40
N ALA A 312 15.59 6.98 10.71
CA ALA A 312 16.96 7.03 11.23
C ALA A 312 17.83 5.88 10.69
N ALA A 313 17.27 4.68 10.53
CA ALA A 313 17.96 3.54 9.94
C ALA A 313 18.23 3.74 8.44
N TYR A 314 17.26 4.26 7.69
CA TYR A 314 17.42 4.61 6.27
C TYR A 314 18.48 5.70 6.06
N ASP A 315 18.43 6.76 6.87
CA ASP A 315 19.33 7.91 6.76
C ASP A 315 20.78 7.56 7.17
N ALA A 316 20.97 6.47 7.92
CA ALA A 316 22.27 5.94 8.32
C ALA A 316 22.83 4.88 7.35
N GLU A 317 22.06 4.41 6.36
CA GLU A 317 22.57 3.45 5.37
C GLU A 317 23.62 4.10 4.46
N PRO A 318 24.69 3.38 4.09
CA PRO A 318 25.64 3.88 3.11
C PRO A 318 24.96 4.05 1.75
N ALA A 319 25.44 5.04 0.97
CA ALA A 319 24.91 5.30 -0.36
C ALA A 319 24.95 4.03 -1.24
N GLY A 320 23.82 3.73 -1.89
CA GLY A 320 23.67 2.53 -2.73
C GLY A 320 23.31 1.24 -1.97
N SER A 321 23.07 1.28 -0.65
CA SER A 321 22.55 0.13 0.11
C SER A 321 21.05 0.28 0.38
N THR A 322 20.28 -0.77 0.09
CA THR A 322 18.84 -0.89 0.39
C THR A 322 18.54 -2.09 1.28
N SER A 323 19.37 -2.31 2.30
CA SER A 323 19.30 -3.49 3.16
C SER A 323 18.24 -3.39 4.27
N VAL A 324 17.96 -2.16 4.73
CA VAL A 324 17.03 -1.93 5.85
C VAL A 324 15.58 -2.14 5.40
N HIS A 325 14.87 -3.00 6.11
CA HIS A 325 13.43 -3.17 5.95
C HIS A 325 12.72 -2.77 7.25
N TRP A 326 11.58 -2.09 7.14
CA TRP A 326 10.88 -1.53 8.30
C TRP A 326 10.36 -2.61 9.27
N PHE A 327 9.89 -3.77 8.78
CA PHE A 327 9.61 -4.93 9.65
C PHE A 327 10.83 -5.34 10.49
N ASP A 328 12.03 -5.39 9.92
CA ASP A 328 13.23 -5.77 10.68
C ASP A 328 13.57 -4.71 11.75
N VAL A 329 13.33 -3.43 11.46
CA VAL A 329 13.47 -2.34 12.44
C VAL A 329 12.45 -2.50 13.55
N MET A 330 11.18 -2.77 13.22
CA MET A 330 10.10 -3.02 14.19
C MET A 330 10.47 -4.17 15.14
N GLU A 331 11.01 -5.26 14.60
CA GLU A 331 11.43 -6.42 15.38
C GLU A 331 12.63 -6.12 16.28
N LYS A 332 13.68 -5.50 15.73
CA LYS A 332 14.91 -5.18 16.49
C LYS A 332 14.66 -4.18 17.61
N THR A 333 13.71 -3.26 17.43
CA THR A 333 13.39 -2.20 18.40
C THR A 333 12.28 -2.58 19.37
N GLY A 334 11.59 -3.70 19.14
CA GLY A 334 10.45 -4.13 19.96
C GLY A 334 9.23 -3.22 19.84
N LEU A 335 9.14 -2.40 18.79
CA LEU A 335 8.05 -1.43 18.58
C LEU A 335 6.81 -2.08 17.93
N ARG A 336 6.34 -3.17 18.55
CA ARG A 336 5.14 -3.90 18.14
C ARG A 336 3.90 -3.32 18.82
N SER A 337 2.86 -2.98 18.06
CA SER A 337 1.57 -2.54 18.58
C SER A 337 0.46 -2.86 17.57
N LEU A 338 -0.77 -3.08 18.05
CA LEU A 338 -1.92 -3.04 17.14
C LEU A 338 -2.09 -1.59 16.67
N PHE A 339 -1.90 -1.34 15.38
CA PHE A 339 -1.83 -0.01 14.78
C PHE A 339 -3.20 0.46 14.25
N GLY A 340 -4.20 0.51 15.14
CA GLY A 340 -5.59 0.88 14.83
C GLY A 340 -6.45 1.05 16.07
#